data_AF-A0A3N5ZF54-F1
#
_entry.id   AF-A0A3N5ZF54-F1
#
_cell.length_a   1.000
_cell.length_b   1.000
_cell.length_c   1.000
_cell.angle_alpha   90.00
_cell.angle_beta   90.00
_cell.angle_gamma   90.00
#
_symmetry.space_group_name_H-M   'P 1'
#
loop_
_entity.id
_entity.type
_entity.pdbx_description
1 polymer ?
#
loop_
_entity_poly.entity_id
_entity_poly.type
_entity_poly.pdbx_seq_one_letter_code
_entity_poly.pdbx_strand_id
1 'polypeptide(L)'
;MSLIAFAASGSLLLATGAGTVATLLVARLARHLRRHPAMPVPRMMPALITVAPLVVLSIQTIVVDAAATRARNRAIANAAPLIEEIERYRTRRGAYPESLFSIWGDYKPSIVGVERYHYERSGDGYNVIFREPSLDFGMRRFVVYNPLDRQRVTVHEQDRLLLEDAGLDADNAGHTVVRALPQTHWKLFLFLS
;
A
#
# COMPACT_ATOMS: atom_id res chain seq x y z
N MET A 1 -21.57 12.62 1.29
CA MET A 1 -20.22 12.75 1.87
C MET A 1 -19.97 11.52 2.74
N SER A 2 -19.15 10.59 2.26
CA SER A 2 -19.06 9.22 2.79
C SER A 2 -18.18 9.15 4.04
N LEU A 3 -18.59 8.34 5.02
CA LEU A 3 -17.88 7.99 6.27
C LEU A 3 -16.40 7.58 6.06
N ILE A 4 -16.04 7.20 4.83
CA ILE A 4 -14.69 6.76 4.43
C ILE A 4 -13.70 7.93 4.29
N ALA A 5 -14.17 9.14 3.94
CA ALA A 5 -13.34 10.33 3.99
C ALA A 5 -12.88 10.61 5.43
N PHE A 6 -13.68 10.22 6.43
CA PHE A 6 -13.32 10.34 7.85
C PHE A 6 -12.29 9.28 8.28
N ALA A 7 -12.25 8.10 7.65
CA ALA A 7 -11.31 7.04 7.98
C ALA A 7 -9.89 7.34 7.43
N ALA A 8 -9.78 7.77 6.17
CA ALA A 8 -8.50 8.13 5.56
C ALA A 8 -7.94 9.48 6.06
N SER A 9 -8.82 10.43 6.39
CA SER A 9 -8.43 11.68 7.06
C SER A 9 -8.18 11.46 8.56
N GLY A 10 -8.90 10.51 9.17
CA GLY A 10 -8.78 10.16 10.58
C GLY A 10 -7.45 9.50 10.90
N SER A 11 -6.96 8.58 10.06
CA SER A 11 -5.64 7.96 10.25
C SER A 11 -4.49 8.98 10.09
N LEU A 12 -4.62 9.96 9.18
CA LEU A 12 -3.62 11.02 8.99
C LEU A 12 -3.66 12.05 10.12
N LEU A 13 -4.85 12.40 10.63
CA LEU A 13 -5.05 13.26 11.81
C LEU A 13 -4.62 12.58 13.11
N LEU A 14 -4.82 11.26 13.23
CA LEU A 14 -4.36 10.46 14.36
C LEU A 14 -2.84 10.29 14.33
N ALA A 15 -2.21 10.11 13.16
CA ALA A 15 -0.76 10.00 13.05
C ALA A 15 -0.06 11.36 13.31
N THR A 16 -0.60 12.46 12.78
CA THR A 16 -0.09 13.82 13.06
C THR A 16 -0.37 14.25 14.50
N GLY A 17 -1.53 13.89 15.06
CA GLY A 17 -1.88 14.05 16.47
C GLY A 17 -0.98 13.26 17.40
N ALA A 18 -0.74 11.97 17.12
CA ALA A 18 0.16 11.14 17.91
C ALA A 18 1.61 11.62 17.83
N GLY A 19 2.09 12.03 16.65
CA GLY A 19 3.43 12.60 16.48
C GLY A 19 3.61 13.93 17.21
N THR A 20 2.62 14.82 17.16
CA THR A 20 2.65 16.10 17.91
C THR A 20 2.53 15.86 19.42
N VAL A 21 1.67 14.96 19.87
CA VAL A 21 1.57 14.57 21.29
C VAL A 21 2.85 13.92 21.78
N ALA A 22 3.45 13.00 21.02
CA ALA A 22 4.73 12.39 21.36
C ALA A 22 5.86 13.44 21.44
N THR A 23 5.94 14.35 20.46
CA THR A 23 6.93 15.44 20.44
C THR A 23 6.72 16.40 21.63
N LEU A 24 5.47 16.75 21.95
CA LEU A 24 5.13 17.60 23.08
C LEU A 24 5.43 16.90 24.42
N LEU A 25 5.16 15.60 24.53
CA LEU A 25 5.46 14.81 25.73
C LEU A 25 6.96 14.64 25.93
N VAL A 26 7.72 14.37 24.85
CA VAL A 26 9.19 14.32 24.88
C VAL A 26 9.75 15.70 25.23
N ALA A 27 9.24 16.78 24.64
CA ALA A 27 9.67 18.15 24.96
C ALA A 27 9.30 18.56 26.38
N ARG A 28 8.16 18.08 26.91
CA ARG A 28 7.71 18.33 28.29
C ARG A 28 8.55 17.53 29.28
N LEU A 29 8.87 16.27 28.98
CA LEU A 29 9.77 15.42 29.75
C LEU A 29 11.19 16.01 29.75
N ALA A 30 11.72 16.42 28.60
CA ALA A 30 13.02 17.08 28.49
C ALA A 30 13.06 18.40 29.26
N ARG A 31 12.01 19.23 29.18
CA ARG A 31 11.89 20.46 30.01
C ARG A 31 11.81 20.15 31.50
N HIS A 32 11.11 19.09 31.89
CA HIS A 32 10.99 18.68 33.28
C HIS A 32 12.31 18.14 33.85
N LEU A 33 13.05 17.35 33.06
CA LEU A 33 14.37 16.84 33.42
C LEU A 33 15.43 17.94 33.47
N ARG A 34 15.37 18.92 32.57
CA ARG A 34 16.23 20.12 32.64
C ARG A 34 15.96 20.97 33.89
N ARG A 35 14.72 20.97 34.41
CA ARG A 35 14.34 21.70 35.64
C ARG A 35 14.68 20.92 36.91
N HIS A 36 14.76 19.59 36.84
CA HIS A 36 15.07 18.72 37.97
C HIS A 36 16.11 17.65 37.57
N PRO A 37 17.38 18.02 37.40
CA PRO A 37 18.44 17.13 36.89
C PRO A 37 18.83 15.99 37.84
N ALA A 38 18.41 16.04 39.10
CA ALA A 38 18.75 15.06 40.14
C ALA A 38 17.53 14.22 40.60
N MET A 39 16.57 13.93 39.71
CA MET A 39 15.43 13.08 40.08
C MET A 39 15.79 11.59 40.15
N PRO A 40 15.38 10.88 41.22
CA PRO A 40 15.50 9.42 41.28
C PRO A 40 14.65 8.76 40.17
N VAL A 41 15.22 7.75 39.51
CA VAL A 41 14.56 6.89 38.49
C VAL A 41 13.11 6.48 38.84
N PRO A 42 12.77 6.05 40.07
CA PRO A 42 11.38 5.68 40.40
C PRO A 42 10.36 6.80 40.22
N ARG A 43 10.78 8.08 40.29
CA ARG A 43 9.89 9.24 40.10
C ARG A 43 9.64 9.56 38.63
N MET A 44 10.52 9.10 37.73
CA MET A 44 10.41 9.24 36.28
C MET A 44 9.64 8.10 35.61
N MET A 45 9.46 6.99 36.32
CA MET A 45 8.90 5.74 35.82
C MET A 45 7.47 5.89 35.23
N PRO A 46 6.52 6.59 35.88
CA PRO A 46 5.17 6.78 35.32
C PRO A 46 5.16 7.56 34.00
N ALA A 47 6.04 8.56 33.89
CA ALA A 47 6.18 9.36 32.66
C ALA A 47 6.80 8.52 31.54
N LEU A 48 7.84 7.74 31.82
CA LEU A 48 8.46 6.85 30.83
C LEU A 48 7.49 5.79 30.32
N ILE A 49 6.72 5.15 31.20
CA ILE A 49 5.71 4.14 30.82
C ILE A 49 4.61 4.74 29.94
N THR A 50 4.26 6.02 30.14
CA THR A 50 3.23 6.70 29.34
C THR A 50 3.77 7.16 27.98
N VAL A 51 5.02 7.66 27.94
CA VAL A 51 5.60 8.26 26.72
C VAL A 51 6.21 7.22 25.79
N ALA A 52 6.84 6.18 26.33
CA ALA A 52 7.48 5.13 25.53
C ALA A 52 6.54 4.49 24.47
N PRO A 53 5.31 4.04 24.79
CA PRO A 53 4.44 3.43 23.78
C PRO A 53 4.01 4.41 22.69
N LEU A 54 3.82 5.69 23.00
CA LEU A 54 3.47 6.72 22.02
C LEU A 54 4.63 7.03 21.07
N VAL A 55 5.85 7.06 21.59
CA VAL A 55 7.07 7.23 20.79
C VAL A 55 7.28 6.02 19.89
N VAL A 56 7.17 4.80 20.44
CA VAL A 56 7.30 3.56 19.67
C VAL A 56 6.25 3.50 18.56
N LEU A 57 4.99 3.79 18.87
CA LEU A 57 3.90 3.81 17.88
C LEU A 57 4.17 4.81 16.76
N SER A 58 4.65 6.01 17.11
CA SER A 58 4.96 7.07 16.13
C SER A 58 6.14 6.71 15.23
N ILE A 59 7.21 6.12 15.78
CA ILE A 59 8.35 5.64 15.00
C ILE A 59 7.88 4.49 14.09
N GLN A 60 7.09 3.56 14.63
CA GLN A 60 6.58 2.43 13.88
C GLN A 60 5.78 2.89 12.67
N THR A 61 4.83 3.83 12.82
CA THR A 61 4.01 4.29 11.69
C THR A 61 4.82 4.97 10.60
N ILE A 62 5.75 5.86 10.96
CA ILE A 62 6.59 6.59 10.01
C ILE A 62 7.53 5.64 9.24
N VAL A 63 8.23 4.77 9.96
CA VAL A 63 9.22 3.85 9.36
C VAL A 63 8.51 2.85 8.45
N VAL A 64 7.35 2.36 8.86
CA VAL A 64 6.57 1.37 8.11
C VAL A 64 6.04 1.95 6.81
N ASP A 65 5.43 3.14 6.83
CA ASP A 65 4.85 3.73 5.62
C ASP A 65 5.94 4.10 4.60
N ALA A 66 7.08 4.60 5.09
CA ALA A 66 8.26 4.84 4.27
C ALA A 66 8.81 3.53 3.67
N ALA A 67 8.88 2.45 4.46
CA ALA A 67 9.33 1.15 4.00
C ALA A 67 8.37 0.55 2.96
N ALA A 68 7.06 0.65 3.17
CA ALA A 68 6.03 0.20 2.22
C ALA A 68 6.12 0.94 0.89
N THR A 69 6.22 2.27 0.93
CA THR A 69 6.39 3.10 -0.27
C THR A 69 7.68 2.75 -1.02
N ARG A 70 8.79 2.52 -0.31
CA ARG A 70 10.06 2.12 -0.94
C ARG A 70 9.96 0.72 -1.56
N ALA A 71 9.31 -0.22 -0.88
CA ALA A 71 9.08 -1.57 -1.38
C ALA A 71 8.21 -1.55 -2.64
N ARG A 72 7.10 -0.80 -2.64
CA ARG A 72 6.24 -0.58 -3.81
C ARG A 72 7.02 -0.01 -4.99
N ASN A 73 7.77 1.08 -4.78
CA ASN A 73 8.53 1.72 -5.86
C ASN A 73 9.58 0.76 -6.43
N ARG A 74 10.21 -0.08 -5.59
CA ARG A 74 11.14 -1.12 -6.04
C ARG A 74 10.43 -2.18 -6.88
N ALA A 75 9.26 -2.67 -6.46
CA ALA A 75 8.50 -3.61 -7.29
C ALA A 75 8.06 -2.99 -8.62
N ILE A 76 7.59 -1.75 -8.64
CA ILE A 76 7.25 -1.07 -9.89
C ILE A 76 8.47 -1.02 -10.83
N ALA A 77 9.65 -0.67 -10.31
CA ALA A 77 10.88 -0.67 -11.11
C ALA A 77 11.26 -2.08 -11.59
N ASN A 78 11.15 -3.09 -10.73
CA ASN A 78 11.43 -4.49 -11.06
C ASN A 78 10.43 -5.10 -12.05
N ALA A 79 9.25 -4.50 -12.23
CA ALA A 79 8.27 -4.93 -13.21
C ALA A 79 8.60 -4.48 -14.64
N ALA A 80 9.50 -3.49 -14.81
CA ALA A 80 9.82 -2.95 -16.12
C ALA A 80 10.31 -4.00 -17.13
N PRO A 81 11.22 -4.94 -16.78
CA PRO A 81 11.64 -6.00 -17.71
C PRO A 81 10.51 -6.96 -18.10
N LEU A 82 9.58 -7.24 -17.19
CA LEU A 82 8.40 -8.07 -17.47
C LEU A 82 7.47 -7.37 -18.46
N ILE A 83 7.17 -6.09 -18.21
CA ILE A 83 6.34 -5.24 -19.07
C ILE A 83 6.95 -5.16 -20.47
N GLU A 84 8.25 -4.90 -20.56
CA GLU A 84 8.96 -4.82 -21.84
C GLU A 84 8.84 -6.13 -22.65
N GLU A 85 8.99 -7.29 -22.01
CA GLU A 85 8.87 -8.57 -22.72
C GLU A 85 7.44 -8.86 -23.17
N ILE A 86 6.43 -8.45 -22.39
CA ILE A 86 5.01 -8.54 -22.78
C ILE A 86 4.74 -7.67 -24.01
N GLU A 87 5.22 -6.42 -24.02
CA GLU A 87 5.07 -5.52 -25.17
C GLU A 87 5.80 -6.04 -26.41
N ARG A 88 7.00 -6.61 -26.23
CA ARG A 88 7.78 -7.23 -27.31
C ARG A 88 7.09 -8.49 -27.85
N TYR A 89 6.45 -9.27 -26.98
CA TYR A 89 5.62 -10.39 -27.40
C TYR A 89 4.45 -9.89 -28.28
N ARG A 90 3.73 -8.87 -27.82
CA ARG A 90 2.61 -8.27 -28.56
C ARG A 90 3.04 -7.76 -29.93
N THR A 91 4.17 -7.06 -30.04
CA THR A 91 4.66 -6.56 -31.34
C THR A 91 5.00 -7.67 -32.32
N ARG A 92 5.50 -8.82 -31.83
CA ARG A 92 5.83 -9.99 -32.67
C ARG A 92 4.61 -10.83 -33.07
N ARG A 93 3.61 -10.95 -32.19
CA ARG A 93 2.48 -11.88 -32.34
C ARG A 93 1.15 -11.19 -32.69
N GLY A 94 1.08 -9.86 -32.58
CA GLY A 94 -0.13 -9.06 -32.78
C GLY A 94 -1.10 -9.03 -31.59
N ALA A 95 -0.88 -9.86 -30.56
CA ALA A 95 -1.74 -9.96 -29.39
C ALA A 95 -0.94 -10.19 -28.11
N TYR A 96 -1.50 -9.83 -26.95
CA TYR A 96 -0.91 -10.13 -25.66
C TYR A 96 -0.96 -11.64 -25.34
N PRO A 97 -0.03 -12.15 -24.52
CA PRO A 97 -0.07 -13.53 -24.05
C PRO A 97 -1.41 -13.88 -23.38
N GLU A 98 -1.92 -15.08 -23.61
CA GLU A 98 -3.12 -15.55 -22.90
C GLU A 98 -2.85 -15.80 -21.42
N SER A 99 -1.67 -16.32 -21.10
CA SER A 99 -1.21 -16.56 -19.74
C SER A 99 0.31 -16.40 -19.64
N LEU A 100 0.77 -15.98 -18.47
CA LEU A 100 2.18 -15.98 -18.08
C LEU A 100 2.44 -16.93 -16.91
N PHE A 101 1.52 -17.86 -16.67
CA PHE A 101 1.69 -18.86 -15.63
C PHE A 101 2.92 -19.72 -15.93
N SER A 102 3.87 -19.70 -15.00
CA SER A 102 5.05 -20.55 -14.99
C SER A 102 5.27 -21.07 -13.58
N ILE A 103 5.78 -22.29 -13.49
CA ILE A 103 6.21 -22.91 -12.22
C ILE A 103 7.36 -22.09 -11.62
N TRP A 104 8.28 -21.63 -12.48
CA TRP A 104 9.42 -20.81 -12.10
C TRP A 104 9.19 -19.38 -12.57
N GLY A 105 9.12 -18.44 -11.62
CA GLY A 105 8.98 -17.02 -11.92
C GLY A 105 10.34 -16.37 -12.10
N ASP A 106 10.64 -15.95 -13.33
CA ASP A 106 11.86 -15.21 -13.67
C ASP A 106 11.82 -13.75 -13.19
N TYR A 107 10.61 -13.20 -13.05
CA TYR A 107 10.38 -11.82 -12.64
C TYR A 107 9.79 -11.77 -11.22
N LYS A 108 10.48 -11.09 -10.30
CA LYS A 108 10.08 -11.03 -8.89
C LYS A 108 9.94 -9.59 -8.39
N PRO A 109 8.86 -9.26 -7.66
CA PRO A 109 8.69 -7.95 -7.01
C PRO A 109 9.81 -7.58 -6.05
N SER A 110 10.48 -8.58 -5.46
CA SER A 110 11.49 -8.39 -4.41
C SER A 110 10.94 -7.65 -3.19
N ILE A 111 9.68 -7.95 -2.86
CA ILE A 111 9.00 -7.51 -1.64
C ILE A 111 8.76 -8.74 -0.76
N VAL A 112 8.99 -8.60 0.54
CA VAL A 112 8.72 -9.67 1.52
C VAL A 112 7.23 -10.04 1.48
N GLY A 113 6.95 -11.34 1.37
CA GLY A 113 5.58 -11.87 1.31
C GLY A 113 4.89 -11.73 -0.06
N VAL A 114 5.60 -11.26 -1.09
CA VAL A 114 5.08 -11.16 -2.46
C VAL A 114 5.98 -11.94 -3.40
N GLU A 115 5.56 -13.17 -3.70
CA GLU A 115 6.40 -14.11 -4.45
C GLU A 115 6.51 -13.79 -5.94
N ARG A 116 5.42 -13.32 -6.54
CA ARG A 116 5.30 -13.12 -7.99
C ARG A 116 4.35 -11.98 -8.34
N TYR A 117 4.49 -11.46 -9.55
CA TYR A 117 3.44 -10.66 -10.17
C TYR A 117 2.30 -11.56 -10.64
N HIS A 118 1.09 -11.07 -10.55
CA HIS A 118 -0.07 -11.67 -11.20
C HIS A 118 -0.31 -10.96 -12.53
N TYR A 119 -0.44 -11.76 -13.60
CA TYR A 119 -0.72 -11.26 -14.94
C TYR A 119 -2.12 -11.68 -15.34
N GLU A 120 -2.81 -10.75 -15.99
CA GLU A 120 -4.16 -10.96 -16.47
C GLU A 120 -4.36 -10.18 -17.76
N ARG A 121 -4.77 -10.87 -18.83
CA ARG A 121 -5.14 -10.20 -20.08
C ARG A 121 -6.49 -9.48 -19.91
N SER A 122 -6.58 -8.26 -20.42
CA SER A 122 -7.77 -7.41 -20.34
C SER A 122 -8.09 -6.81 -21.71
N GLY A 123 -8.70 -7.60 -22.59
CA GLY A 123 -9.04 -7.19 -23.97
C GLY A 123 -7.78 -6.81 -24.78
N ASP A 124 -7.72 -5.54 -25.17
CA ASP A 124 -6.58 -4.91 -25.87
C ASP A 124 -5.50 -4.37 -24.91
N GLY A 125 -5.51 -4.81 -23.66
CA GLY A 125 -4.51 -4.49 -22.64
C GLY A 125 -4.27 -5.69 -21.71
N TYR A 126 -3.62 -5.42 -20.58
CA TYR A 126 -3.36 -6.39 -19.53
C TYR A 126 -3.14 -5.69 -18.19
N ASN A 127 -3.32 -6.45 -17.11
CA ASN A 127 -2.99 -6.03 -15.77
C ASN A 127 -1.73 -6.76 -15.30
N VAL A 128 -0.80 -6.02 -14.68
CA VAL A 128 0.26 -6.59 -13.83
C VAL A 128 -0.01 -6.15 -12.40
N ILE A 129 -0.21 -7.12 -11.52
CA ILE A 129 -0.73 -6.90 -10.17
C ILE A 129 0.25 -7.45 -9.14
N PHE A 130 0.46 -6.72 -8.06
CA PHE A 130 1.09 -7.24 -6.85
C PHE A 130 0.44 -6.67 -5.60
N ARG A 131 0.51 -7.44 -4.49
CA ARG A 131 0.01 -6.98 -3.19
C ARG A 131 1.07 -6.14 -2.49
N GLU A 132 0.74 -4.93 -2.07
CA GLU A 132 1.61 -4.13 -1.20
C GLU A 132 1.45 -4.64 0.25
N PRO A 133 2.53 -4.95 0.96
CA PRO A 133 2.46 -5.24 2.39
C PRO A 133 1.98 -3.99 3.15
N SER A 134 0.92 -4.14 3.92
CA SER A 134 0.41 -3.11 4.82
C SER A 134 0.41 -3.63 6.26
N LEU A 135 0.64 -2.71 7.21
CA LEU A 135 0.43 -2.94 8.65
C LEU A 135 -0.97 -2.48 9.10
N ASP A 136 -1.75 -1.92 8.19
CA ASP A 136 -3.15 -1.58 8.43
C ASP A 136 -3.96 -2.87 8.50
N PHE A 137 -4.25 -3.30 9.72
CA PHE A 137 -5.21 -4.38 10.00
C PHE A 137 -6.55 -4.00 9.37
N GLY A 138 -7.04 -4.80 8.44
CA GLY A 138 -8.32 -4.55 7.76
C GLY A 138 -8.24 -4.00 6.34
N MET A 139 -7.04 -3.66 5.83
CA MET A 139 -6.90 -3.06 4.49
C MET A 139 -5.94 -3.87 3.61
N ARG A 140 -6.45 -4.34 2.46
CA ARG A 140 -5.65 -4.98 1.41
C ARG A 140 -5.32 -3.96 0.33
N ARG A 141 -4.03 -3.84 0.03
CA ARG A 141 -3.49 -2.90 -0.94
C ARG A 141 -2.96 -3.65 -2.16
N PHE A 142 -3.49 -3.36 -3.34
CA PHE A 142 -3.05 -3.93 -4.60
C PHE A 142 -2.54 -2.82 -5.52
N VAL A 143 -1.38 -3.04 -6.10
CA VAL A 143 -0.76 -2.11 -7.04
C VAL A 143 -0.87 -2.73 -8.42
N VAL A 144 -1.47 -1.99 -9.35
CA VAL A 144 -1.91 -2.49 -10.65
C VAL A 144 -1.38 -1.60 -11.75
N TYR A 145 -0.72 -2.20 -12.73
CA TYR A 145 -0.34 -1.59 -13.99
C TYR A 145 -1.31 -1.98 -15.10
N ASN A 146 -1.69 -1.05 -15.96
CA ASN A 146 -2.37 -1.35 -17.23
C ASN A 146 -2.00 -0.29 -18.28
N PRO A 147 -1.48 -0.66 -19.45
CA PRO A 147 -0.97 0.29 -20.44
C PRO A 147 -2.03 1.23 -21.02
N LEU A 148 -3.32 0.91 -20.87
CA LEU A 148 -4.45 1.71 -21.35
C LEU A 148 -5.14 2.49 -20.23
N ASP A 149 -4.62 2.45 -19.00
CA ASP A 149 -5.26 3.02 -17.81
C ASP A 149 -6.67 2.47 -17.51
N ARG A 150 -6.94 1.25 -17.99
CA ARG A 150 -8.17 0.48 -17.77
C ARG A 150 -7.96 -0.63 -16.73
N GLN A 151 -7.21 -0.33 -15.66
CA GLN A 151 -6.97 -1.25 -14.57
C GLN A 151 -8.32 -1.66 -13.95
N ARG A 152 -8.56 -2.97 -13.80
CA ARG A 152 -9.76 -3.54 -13.16
C ARG A 152 -9.33 -4.59 -12.15
N VAL A 153 -9.88 -4.53 -10.93
CA VAL A 153 -9.65 -5.53 -9.87
C VAL A 153 -10.94 -5.75 -9.11
N THR A 154 -11.34 -7.01 -8.92
CA THR A 154 -12.47 -7.39 -8.08
C THR A 154 -11.99 -7.87 -6.70
N VAL A 155 -12.85 -7.76 -5.69
CA VAL A 155 -12.55 -8.27 -4.34
C VAL A 155 -12.62 -9.80 -4.33
N HIS A 156 -13.69 -10.35 -4.93
CA HIS A 156 -13.92 -11.78 -5.01
C HIS A 156 -13.92 -12.27 -6.44
N GLU A 157 -13.53 -13.53 -6.62
CA GLU A 157 -13.57 -14.21 -7.93
C GLU A 157 -15.01 -14.30 -8.45
N GLN A 158 -15.99 -14.48 -7.56
CA GLN A 158 -17.42 -14.52 -7.92
C GLN A 158 -17.90 -13.21 -8.56
N ASP A 159 -17.38 -12.05 -8.14
CA ASP A 159 -17.81 -10.76 -8.65
C ASP A 159 -17.48 -10.64 -10.13
N ARG A 160 -16.39 -11.28 -10.55
CA ARG A 160 -16.00 -11.36 -11.96
C ARG A 160 -16.94 -12.22 -12.80
N LEU A 161 -17.63 -13.18 -12.18
CA LEU A 161 -18.60 -14.04 -12.87
C LEU A 161 -19.99 -13.41 -12.94
N LEU A 162 -20.29 -12.51 -12.00
CA LEU A 162 -21.62 -11.93 -11.82
C LEU A 162 -21.76 -10.53 -12.40
N LEU A 163 -20.67 -9.77 -12.51
CA LEU A 163 -20.68 -8.41 -13.05
C LEU A 163 -20.31 -8.43 -14.53
N GLU A 164 -21.16 -7.83 -15.36
CA GLU A 164 -20.81 -7.50 -16.74
C GLU A 164 -19.65 -6.49 -16.78
N ASP A 165 -18.94 -6.40 -17.92
CA ASP A 165 -17.79 -5.50 -18.08
C ASP A 165 -18.09 -4.04 -17.69
N ALA A 166 -19.31 -3.57 -17.93
CA ALA A 166 -19.76 -2.23 -17.53
C ALA A 166 -19.94 -2.08 -16.01
N GLY A 167 -20.28 -3.16 -15.30
CA GLY A 167 -20.37 -3.21 -13.83
C GLY A 167 -19.01 -3.25 -13.15
N LEU A 168 -17.94 -3.62 -13.87
CA LEU A 168 -16.55 -3.51 -13.39
C LEU A 168 -16.00 -2.08 -13.55
N ASP A 169 -16.49 -1.33 -14.53
CA ASP A 169 -16.14 0.08 -14.76
C ASP A 169 -16.98 1.05 -13.88
N ALA A 170 -18.18 0.63 -13.48
CA ALA A 170 -19.07 1.39 -12.60
C ALA A 170 -18.66 1.23 -11.12
N ASP A 171 -17.79 2.11 -10.64
CA ASP A 171 -17.59 2.40 -9.20
C ASP A 171 -17.42 1.21 -8.23
N ASN A 172 -16.65 0.21 -8.66
CA ASN A 172 -15.99 -0.82 -7.84
C ASN A 172 -16.88 -1.96 -7.31
N ALA A 173 -16.51 -3.18 -7.68
CA ALA A 173 -16.98 -4.46 -7.14
C ALA A 173 -16.65 -4.67 -5.64
N GLY A 174 -17.09 -3.75 -4.77
CA GLY A 174 -16.94 -3.80 -3.31
C GLY A 174 -15.93 -2.80 -2.74
N HIS A 175 -16.35 -1.54 -2.57
CA HIS A 175 -15.73 -0.54 -1.67
C HIS A 175 -14.22 -0.26 -1.86
N THR A 176 -13.82 0.16 -3.06
CA THR A 176 -12.42 0.49 -3.37
C THR A 176 -12.12 1.99 -3.29
N VAL A 177 -10.98 2.37 -2.71
CA VAL A 177 -10.35 3.67 -3.03
C VAL A 177 -9.26 3.43 -4.07
N VAL A 178 -9.40 4.06 -5.23
CA VAL A 178 -8.38 4.03 -6.29
C VAL A 178 -7.54 5.30 -6.21
N ARG A 179 -6.21 5.14 -6.11
CA ARG A 179 -5.26 6.25 -6.10
C ARG A 179 -4.27 6.09 -7.25
N ALA A 180 -4.18 7.11 -8.11
CA ALA A 180 -3.11 7.18 -9.11
C ALA A 180 -1.74 7.28 -8.43
N LEU A 181 -0.77 6.53 -8.92
CA LEU A 181 0.62 6.63 -8.48
C LEU A 181 1.39 7.60 -9.40
N PRO A 182 2.52 8.17 -8.93
CA PRO A 182 3.35 9.05 -9.76
C PRO A 182 3.92 8.37 -11.01
N GLN A 183 4.06 7.04 -10.98
CA GLN A 183 4.49 6.25 -12.12
C GLN A 183 3.32 6.05 -13.10
N THR A 184 3.54 6.37 -14.37
CA THR A 184 2.52 6.28 -15.43
C THR A 184 1.91 4.89 -15.49
N HIS A 185 0.58 4.83 -15.69
CA HIS A 185 -0.19 3.59 -15.81
C HIS A 185 -0.27 2.72 -14.54
N TRP A 186 0.23 3.21 -13.39
CA TRP A 186 0.12 2.51 -12.12
C TRP A 186 -0.93 3.13 -11.21
N LYS A 187 -1.80 2.28 -10.64
CA LYS A 187 -2.82 2.68 -9.66
C LYS A 187 -2.76 1.76 -8.44
N LEU A 188 -3.06 2.34 -7.28
CA LEU A 188 -3.23 1.64 -6.01
C LEU A 188 -4.72 1.43 -5.74
N PHE A 189 -5.11 0.19 -5.51
CA PHE A 189 -6.45 -0.25 -5.13
C PHE A 189 -6.44 -0.63 -3.65
N LEU A 190 -7.35 -0.05 -2.88
CA LEU A 190 -7.53 -0.30 -1.44
C LEU A 190 -8.85 -1.02 -1.23
N PHE A 191 -8.82 -2.21 -0.63
CA PHE A 191 -10.00 -2.97 -0.27
C PHE A 191 -10.06 -3.20 1.23
N LEU A 192 -11.25 -3.01 1.81
CA LEU A 192 -11.55 -3.43 3.18
C LEU A 192 -11.62 -4.96 3.23
N SER A 193 -10.93 -5.57 4.19
CA SER A 193 -10.92 -7.03 4.41
C SER A 193 -12.00 -7.50 5.37
#